data_AF-A0A847Z2R5-F1
#
_entry.id   AF-A0A847Z2R5-F1
#
_cell.length_a   1.000
_cell.length_b   1.000
_cell.length_c   1.000
_cell.angle_alpha   90.00
_cell.angle_beta   90.00
_cell.angle_gamma   90.00
#
_symmetry.space_group_name_H-M   'P 1'
#
loop_
_entity.id
_entity.type
_entity.pdbx_description
1 polymer ?
#
loop_
_entity_poly.entity_id
_entity_poly.type
_entity_poly.pdbx_seq_one_letter_code
_entity_poly.pdbx_strand_id
1 'polypeptide(L)'
;MSNDFKNNDEYNKIFLFHETIADRIISRESGWLEFKESFNWNSKDKYAKSMVAFANNKGGYIVFGIKDKPRDLVGLQSNNFEEVDEAKITAYLNSVFAPEIIFEKFEITVNTKKIGLLYTQQAKTKPIVCLKNDGELKEADIYYRYNARSERIKYPEIIAMFDFVKEEERKGWLEHFEKISKIGPTNAAIMDTIGGEITGKGGTLVIDKKLIPKLKFINQGNFQEKGKPVLRLIGDVKPVSIVAGKSKNGLGVQITDDPNAPAMRLEEEEILKKKYPLDYRGLVKELNKRFGDFKTNGKFHKLRKELMKDKNLSRTRYLDPDNTKSSRKDFYSPNIVKKFDKYYTKKK
;
A
#
# COMPACT_ATOMS: atom_id res chain seq x y z
N MET A 1 19.71 -23.98 -12.90
CA MET A 1 19.90 -23.49 -11.52
C MET A 1 21.02 -24.18 -10.75
N SER A 2 21.06 -25.51 -10.51
CA SER A 2 22.18 -26.11 -9.75
C SER A 2 23.55 -25.94 -10.44
N ASN A 3 23.60 -26.02 -11.78
CA ASN A 3 24.81 -25.71 -12.56
C ASN A 3 25.13 -24.20 -12.59
N ASP A 4 24.13 -23.33 -12.49
CA ASP A 4 24.34 -21.87 -12.48
C ASP A 4 24.89 -21.39 -11.13
N PHE A 5 24.45 -22.03 -10.04
CA PHE A 5 24.93 -21.73 -8.70
C PHE A 5 26.42 -22.04 -8.54
N LYS A 6 26.91 -23.16 -9.10
CA LYS A 6 28.34 -23.52 -9.06
C LYS A 6 29.26 -22.50 -9.73
N ASN A 7 28.73 -21.70 -10.66
CA ASN A 7 29.46 -20.65 -11.37
C ASN A 7 29.24 -19.25 -10.77
N ASN A 8 28.57 -19.16 -9.62
CA ASN A 8 28.24 -17.90 -8.97
C ASN A 8 29.29 -17.56 -7.89
N ASP A 9 29.58 -16.27 -7.70
CA ASP A 9 30.43 -15.76 -6.62
C ASP A 9 30.00 -16.26 -5.23
N GLU A 10 28.69 -16.47 -5.01
CA GLU A 10 28.16 -16.99 -3.75
C GLU A 10 28.66 -18.41 -3.43
N TYR A 11 28.83 -19.26 -4.44
CA TYR A 11 29.39 -20.61 -4.24
C TYR A 11 30.80 -20.53 -3.66
N ASN A 12 31.66 -19.68 -4.25
CA ASN A 12 33.04 -19.50 -3.80
C ASN A 12 33.13 -18.86 -2.40
N LYS A 13 32.16 -18.02 -2.04
CA LYS A 13 32.05 -17.46 -0.67
C LYS A 13 31.61 -18.50 0.35
N ILE A 14 30.73 -19.44 -0.02
CA ILE A 14 30.22 -20.48 0.88
C ILE A 14 31.26 -21.59 1.08
N PHE A 15 31.82 -22.10 -0.02
CA PHE A 15 32.71 -23.27 -0.04
C PHE A 15 34.18 -22.86 -0.16
N LEU A 16 34.64 -21.95 0.71
CA LEU A 16 36.06 -21.62 0.83
C LEU A 16 36.75 -22.67 1.70
N PHE A 17 37.61 -23.48 1.09
CA PHE A 17 38.30 -24.58 1.77
C PHE A 17 39.66 -24.18 2.34
N HIS A 18 40.07 -24.85 3.41
CA HIS A 18 41.42 -24.76 3.95
C HIS A 18 42.44 -25.35 2.99
N GLU A 19 43.56 -24.66 2.80
CA GLU A 19 44.59 -25.04 1.81
C GLU A 19 45.16 -26.44 2.05
N THR A 20 45.31 -26.83 3.32
CA THR A 20 46.00 -28.07 3.72
C THR A 20 45.12 -29.11 4.41
N ILE A 21 43.89 -28.76 4.82
CA ILE A 21 42.99 -29.67 5.53
C ILE A 21 41.81 -29.95 4.62
N ALA A 22 41.79 -31.16 4.05
CA ALA A 22 40.72 -31.60 3.17
C ALA A 22 39.34 -31.38 3.83
N ASP A 23 38.39 -30.88 3.05
CA ASP A 23 36.99 -30.66 3.45
C ASP A 23 36.75 -29.65 4.58
N ARG A 24 37.79 -29.03 5.14
CA ARG A 24 37.64 -27.96 6.14
C ARG A 24 37.18 -26.68 5.46
N ILE A 25 36.04 -26.16 5.88
CA ILE A 25 35.50 -24.88 5.41
C ILE A 25 35.99 -23.73 6.31
N ILE A 26 36.59 -22.71 5.70
CA ILE A 26 37.05 -21.50 6.38
C ILE A 26 35.90 -20.49 6.52
N SER A 27 34.97 -20.47 5.56
CA SER A 27 33.80 -19.61 5.58
C SER A 27 33.06 -19.70 6.92
N ARG A 28 32.57 -18.54 7.39
CA ARG A 28 31.88 -18.41 8.66
C ARG A 28 30.41 -18.11 8.42
N GLU A 29 29.59 -18.55 9.35
CA GLU A 29 28.18 -18.12 9.41
C GLU A 29 28.11 -16.59 9.50
N SER A 30 27.10 -16.04 8.85
CA SER A 30 26.98 -14.60 8.64
C SER A 30 25.51 -14.18 8.56
N GLY A 31 25.29 -12.90 8.25
CA GLY A 31 23.97 -12.33 8.03
C GLY A 31 23.19 -12.96 6.86
N TRP A 32 23.84 -13.76 6.03
CA TRP A 32 23.24 -14.40 4.86
C TRP A 32 23.57 -15.90 4.76
N LEU A 33 24.32 -16.47 5.71
CA LEU A 33 24.79 -17.86 5.64
C LEU A 33 24.64 -18.55 7.00
N GLU A 34 24.05 -19.74 6.99
CA GLU A 34 23.94 -20.65 8.15
C GLU A 34 24.32 -22.07 7.75
N PHE A 35 25.09 -22.76 8.59
CA PHE A 35 25.52 -24.13 8.39
C PHE A 35 24.73 -25.08 9.29
N LYS A 36 24.37 -26.24 8.71
CA LYS A 36 23.77 -27.35 9.43
C LYS A 36 24.44 -28.66 9.01
N GLU A 37 24.63 -29.54 9.97
CA GLU A 37 25.18 -30.86 9.68
C GLU A 37 24.15 -31.74 8.97
N SER A 38 22.92 -31.74 9.45
CA SER A 38 21.84 -32.56 8.92
C SER A 38 20.51 -31.80 8.85
N PHE A 39 19.65 -32.28 7.95
CA PHE A 39 18.28 -31.81 7.83
C PHE A 39 17.33 -32.78 8.53
N ASN A 40 16.50 -32.26 9.42
CA ASN A 40 15.45 -33.02 10.10
C ASN A 40 14.17 -32.19 10.18
N TRP A 41 13.09 -32.70 9.59
CA TRP A 41 11.79 -32.01 9.55
C TRP A 41 11.20 -31.69 10.93
N ASN A 42 11.59 -32.42 11.98
CA ASN A 42 11.17 -32.11 13.34
C ASN A 42 11.73 -30.78 13.86
N SER A 43 12.80 -30.24 13.26
CA SER A 43 13.38 -28.93 13.55
C SER A 43 12.95 -27.84 12.54
N LYS A 44 11.83 -28.05 11.84
CA LYS A 44 11.29 -27.12 10.83
C LYS A 44 11.10 -25.70 11.35
N ASP A 45 10.76 -25.50 12.61
CA ASP A 45 10.58 -24.19 13.26
C ASP A 45 11.89 -23.41 13.31
N LYS A 46 13.02 -24.07 13.58
CA LYS A 46 14.35 -23.46 13.57
C LYS A 46 14.76 -23.03 12.17
N TYR A 47 14.51 -23.88 11.17
CA TYR A 47 14.79 -23.54 9.77
C TYR A 47 13.91 -22.37 9.31
N ALA A 48 12.61 -22.43 9.60
CA ALA A 48 11.65 -21.36 9.34
C ALA A 48 12.07 -20.04 9.96
N LYS A 49 12.53 -20.04 11.22
CA LYS A 49 13.05 -18.86 11.92
C LYS A 49 14.24 -18.22 11.19
N SER A 50 15.18 -19.03 10.70
CA SER A 50 16.31 -18.52 9.91
C SER A 50 15.88 -18.05 8.53
N MET A 51 14.98 -18.75 7.84
CA MET A 51 14.43 -18.33 6.55
C MET A 51 13.73 -16.97 6.64
N VAL A 52 12.82 -16.78 7.60
CA VAL A 52 12.12 -15.49 7.76
C VAL A 52 13.09 -14.37 8.15
N ALA A 53 14.11 -14.67 8.97
CA ALA A 53 15.15 -13.72 9.35
C ALA A 53 16.00 -13.29 8.15
N PHE A 54 16.33 -14.22 7.24
CA PHE A 54 17.00 -13.91 5.98
C PHE A 54 16.11 -13.09 5.04
N ALA A 55 14.83 -13.48 4.88
CA ALA A 55 13.88 -12.81 4.01
C ALA A 55 13.65 -11.35 4.43
N ASN A 56 13.52 -11.09 5.73
CA ASN A 56 13.40 -9.75 6.30
C ASN A 56 14.70 -8.92 6.14
N ASN A 57 15.85 -9.57 5.98
CA ASN A 57 17.14 -8.93 5.74
C ASN A 57 17.50 -8.90 4.24
N LYS A 58 18.57 -9.56 3.78
CA LYS A 58 19.08 -9.50 2.39
C LYS A 58 18.89 -10.81 1.63
N GLY A 59 18.10 -11.74 2.15
CA GLY A 59 18.10 -13.14 1.72
C GLY A 59 19.32 -13.90 2.27
N GLY A 60 19.41 -15.19 1.98
CA GLY A 60 20.50 -16.02 2.48
C GLY A 60 20.33 -17.51 2.24
N TYR A 61 21.33 -18.29 2.66
CA TYR A 61 21.42 -19.73 2.48
C TYR A 61 21.47 -20.45 3.84
N ILE A 62 20.71 -21.53 3.94
CA ILE A 62 20.97 -22.60 4.92
C ILE A 62 21.60 -23.75 4.15
N VAL A 63 22.82 -24.12 4.53
CA VAL A 63 23.60 -25.15 3.84
C VAL A 63 23.73 -26.38 4.75
N PHE A 64 23.26 -27.52 4.27
CA PHE A 64 23.19 -28.79 4.98
C PHE A 64 24.31 -29.73 4.55
N GLY A 65 24.91 -30.45 5.51
CA GLY A 65 26.05 -31.35 5.28
C GLY A 65 27.39 -30.77 5.72
N ILE A 66 27.38 -29.79 6.64
CA ILE A 66 28.59 -29.15 7.20
C ILE A 66 28.51 -29.21 8.73
N LYS A 67 29.54 -29.79 9.37
CA LYS A 67 29.63 -29.86 10.83
C LYS A 67 29.79 -28.47 11.46
N ASP A 68 29.37 -28.32 12.72
CA ASP A 68 29.59 -27.05 13.45
C ASP A 68 31.06 -26.93 13.90
N LYS A 69 31.58 -27.96 14.56
CA LYS A 69 32.94 -27.96 15.14
C LYS A 69 33.63 -29.32 14.99
N PRO A 70 34.74 -29.37 14.24
CA PRO A 70 35.15 -28.37 13.26
C PRO A 70 34.19 -28.26 12.06
N ARG A 71 34.24 -27.14 11.31
CA ARG A 71 33.45 -26.91 10.09
C ARG A 71 33.92 -27.76 8.91
N ASP A 72 33.70 -29.06 9.01
CA ASP A 72 34.04 -30.02 7.95
C ASP A 72 32.84 -30.29 7.06
N LEU A 73 33.08 -30.34 5.76
CA LEU A 73 32.15 -30.82 4.75
C LEU A 73 31.97 -32.33 4.93
N VAL A 74 30.80 -32.77 5.38
CA VAL A 74 30.49 -34.19 5.62
C VAL A 74 29.47 -34.75 4.63
N GLY A 75 28.70 -33.88 3.96
CA GLY A 75 27.62 -34.30 3.09
C GLY A 75 26.32 -34.61 3.84
N LEU A 76 25.23 -34.73 3.08
CA LEU A 76 23.95 -35.19 3.60
C LEU A 76 24.07 -36.65 4.06
N GLN A 77 23.78 -36.90 5.34
CA GLN A 77 23.84 -38.24 5.95
C GLN A 77 22.56 -39.07 5.75
N SER A 78 21.51 -38.47 5.18
CA SER A 78 20.21 -39.10 4.97
C SER A 78 19.50 -38.48 3.77
N ASN A 79 18.53 -39.20 3.21
CA ASN A 79 17.72 -38.73 2.08
C ASN A 79 16.58 -37.80 2.51
N ASN A 80 16.43 -37.48 3.81
CA ASN A 80 15.36 -36.62 4.32
C ASN A 80 15.28 -35.27 3.62
N PHE A 81 16.44 -34.70 3.26
CA PHE A 81 16.46 -33.43 2.53
C PHE A 81 15.84 -33.60 1.14
N GLU A 82 16.18 -34.68 0.43
CA GLU A 82 15.65 -35.00 -0.90
C GLU A 82 14.15 -35.30 -0.84
N GLU A 83 13.74 -36.18 0.08
CA GLU A 83 12.37 -36.70 0.21
C GLU A 83 11.35 -35.66 0.68
N VAL A 84 11.76 -34.64 1.44
CA VAL A 84 10.85 -33.57 1.84
C VAL A 84 10.59 -32.66 0.65
N ASP A 85 9.39 -32.79 0.08
CA ASP A 85 8.89 -31.96 -1.00
C ASP A 85 8.81 -30.47 -0.59
N GLU A 86 9.16 -29.58 -1.51
CA GLU A 86 9.03 -28.13 -1.41
C GLU A 86 7.61 -27.71 -1.07
N ALA A 87 6.60 -28.38 -1.62
CA ALA A 87 5.19 -28.08 -1.32
C ALA A 87 4.88 -28.21 0.19
N LYS A 88 5.49 -29.19 0.87
CA LYS A 88 5.35 -29.38 2.32
C LYS A 88 6.02 -28.25 3.11
N ILE A 89 7.17 -27.77 2.62
CA ILE A 89 7.88 -26.62 3.21
C ILE A 89 7.06 -25.35 3.04
N THR A 90 6.59 -25.07 1.81
CA THR A 90 5.74 -23.93 1.49
C THR A 90 4.46 -23.91 2.32
N ALA A 91 3.75 -25.04 2.40
CA ALA A 91 2.53 -25.16 3.20
C ALA A 91 2.79 -24.86 4.69
N TYR A 92 3.91 -25.35 5.23
CA TYR A 92 4.30 -25.06 6.60
C TYR A 92 4.61 -23.57 6.79
N LEU A 93 5.48 -22.98 5.95
CA LEU A 93 5.86 -21.56 6.02
C LEU A 93 4.64 -20.63 5.91
N ASN A 94 3.74 -20.87 4.95
CA ASN A 94 2.51 -20.09 4.78
C ASN A 94 1.53 -20.26 5.95
N SER A 95 1.65 -21.35 6.72
CA SER A 95 0.84 -21.52 7.94
C SER A 95 1.37 -20.77 9.15
N VAL A 96 2.65 -20.36 9.15
CA VAL A 96 3.31 -19.68 10.28
C VAL A 96 3.72 -18.24 9.97
N PHE A 97 3.79 -17.82 8.71
CA PHE A 97 4.22 -16.48 8.31
C PHE A 97 3.31 -15.82 7.28
N ALA A 98 3.27 -14.49 7.32
CA ALA A 98 2.81 -13.66 6.21
C ALA A 98 3.59 -12.33 6.18
N PRO A 99 3.88 -11.75 4.99
CA PRO A 99 3.68 -12.29 3.64
C PRO A 99 4.47 -13.58 3.33
N GLU A 100 4.21 -14.20 2.18
CA GLU A 100 4.87 -15.46 1.75
C GLU A 100 6.40 -15.32 1.68
N ILE A 101 7.09 -16.38 2.13
CA ILE A 101 8.53 -16.52 1.99
C ILE A 101 8.83 -17.26 0.69
N ILE A 102 9.51 -16.58 -0.23
CA ILE A 102 10.00 -17.19 -1.46
C ILE A 102 11.36 -17.85 -1.18
N PHE A 103 11.45 -19.14 -1.47
CA PHE A 103 12.68 -19.91 -1.30
C PHE A 103 12.87 -20.88 -2.45
N GLU A 104 14.10 -21.36 -2.60
CA GLU A 104 14.50 -22.39 -3.54
C GLU A 104 15.22 -23.50 -2.77
N LYS A 105 14.88 -24.75 -3.08
CA LYS A 105 15.52 -25.93 -2.52
C LYS A 105 16.26 -26.64 -3.63
N PHE A 106 17.55 -26.90 -3.43
CA PHE A 106 18.33 -27.66 -4.41
C PHE A 106 19.53 -28.35 -3.76
N GLU A 107 20.13 -29.26 -4.51
CA GLU A 107 21.27 -30.06 -4.08
C GLU A 107 22.43 -29.85 -5.05
N ILE A 108 23.64 -29.91 -4.50
CA ILE A 108 24.87 -29.84 -5.28
C ILE A 108 25.87 -30.88 -4.78
N THR A 109 26.76 -31.31 -5.66
CA THR A 109 27.92 -32.12 -5.27
C THR A 109 29.15 -31.24 -5.12
N VAL A 110 29.78 -31.27 -3.94
CA VAL A 110 31.03 -30.58 -3.58
C VAL A 110 32.01 -31.62 -3.05
N ASN A 111 33.24 -31.70 -3.58
CA ASN A 111 34.24 -32.71 -3.21
C ASN A 111 33.67 -34.14 -3.11
N THR A 112 32.85 -34.55 -4.10
CA THR A 112 32.12 -35.84 -4.16
C THR A 112 30.99 -36.04 -3.14
N LYS A 113 30.78 -35.09 -2.22
CA LYS A 113 29.72 -35.12 -1.21
C LYS A 113 28.49 -34.37 -1.69
N LYS A 114 27.31 -34.95 -1.45
CA LYS A 114 26.01 -34.32 -1.76
C LYS A 114 25.65 -33.33 -0.64
N ILE A 115 25.31 -32.10 -1.00
CA ILE A 115 25.05 -30.98 -0.09
C ILE A 115 23.67 -30.42 -0.41
N GLY A 116 22.87 -30.15 0.62
CA GLY A 116 21.54 -29.56 0.49
C GLY A 116 21.59 -28.05 0.72
N LEU A 117 20.87 -27.27 -0.08
CA LEU A 117 20.75 -25.83 0.05
C LEU A 117 19.29 -25.40 0.10
N LEU A 118 18.97 -24.58 1.09
CA LEU A 118 17.76 -23.76 1.09
C LEU A 118 18.18 -22.31 0.90
N TYR A 119 17.91 -21.76 -0.28
CA TYR A 119 18.10 -20.35 -0.57
C TYR A 119 16.80 -19.61 -0.29
N THR A 120 16.83 -18.60 0.58
CA THR A 120 15.70 -17.72 0.84
C THR A 120 15.93 -16.37 0.18
N GLN A 121 14.98 -15.94 -0.65
CA GLN A 121 15.05 -14.65 -1.33
C GLN A 121 14.75 -13.51 -0.35
N GLN A 122 15.30 -12.33 -0.64
CA GLN A 122 14.89 -11.12 0.07
C GLN A 122 13.41 -10.83 -0.19
N ALA A 123 12.64 -10.60 0.86
CA ALA A 123 11.23 -10.29 0.73
C ALA A 123 11.02 -8.94 0.03
N LYS A 124 10.14 -8.91 -0.98
CA LYS A 124 9.73 -7.67 -1.66
C LYS A 124 8.89 -6.78 -0.76
N THR A 125 8.08 -7.40 0.09
CA THR A 125 7.22 -6.71 1.06
C THR A 125 7.64 -7.12 2.46
N LYS A 126 8.11 -6.14 3.23
CA LYS A 126 8.62 -6.33 4.59
C LYS A 126 7.79 -5.51 5.58
N PRO A 127 7.67 -5.95 6.83
CA PRO A 127 8.22 -7.20 7.38
C PRO A 127 7.33 -8.42 7.06
N ILE A 128 7.95 -9.59 7.01
CA ILE A 128 7.30 -10.89 7.19
C ILE A 128 7.19 -11.17 8.69
N VAL A 129 5.98 -11.49 9.13
CA VAL A 129 5.57 -11.60 10.54
C VAL A 129 5.08 -13.01 10.84
N CYS A 130 5.32 -13.49 12.06
CA CYS A 130 4.74 -14.72 12.58
C CYS A 130 3.23 -14.61 12.81
N LEU A 131 2.47 -15.57 12.28
CA LEU A 131 1.01 -15.65 12.42
C LEU A 131 0.57 -16.43 13.65
N LYS A 132 1.40 -17.34 14.16
CA LYS A 132 1.08 -18.21 15.30
C LYS A 132 2.33 -18.66 16.03
N ASN A 133 2.15 -19.21 17.22
CA ASN A 133 3.21 -19.88 17.95
C ASN A 133 3.48 -21.27 17.35
N ASP A 134 4.74 -21.61 17.09
CA ASP A 134 5.20 -22.97 16.75
C ASP A 134 6.67 -23.14 17.14
N GLY A 135 6.96 -24.01 18.11
CA GLY A 135 8.33 -24.20 18.62
C GLY A 135 8.99 -22.89 19.09
N GLU A 136 10.10 -22.52 18.45
CA GLU A 136 10.81 -21.26 18.69
C GLU A 136 10.12 -20.01 18.13
N LEU A 137 9.12 -20.17 17.26
CA LEU A 137 8.36 -19.07 16.66
C LEU A 137 7.28 -18.59 17.62
N LYS A 138 7.16 -17.28 17.79
CA LYS A 138 6.08 -16.66 18.56
C LYS A 138 5.23 -15.77 17.68
N GLU A 139 3.92 -15.83 17.90
CA GLU A 139 2.93 -15.00 17.23
C GLU A 139 3.29 -13.51 17.33
N ALA A 140 3.06 -12.78 16.24
CA ALA A 140 3.35 -11.36 16.06
C ALA A 140 4.84 -10.96 16.16
N ASP A 141 5.76 -11.89 16.41
CA ASP A 141 7.19 -11.60 16.31
C ASP A 141 7.59 -11.38 14.84
N ILE A 142 8.53 -10.46 14.67
CA ILE A 142 9.32 -10.31 13.44
C ILE A 142 10.72 -10.76 13.78
N TYR A 143 11.24 -11.72 13.02
CA TYR A 143 12.64 -12.15 13.16
C TYR A 143 13.53 -11.48 12.12
N TYR A 144 14.75 -11.18 12.53
CA TYR A 144 15.78 -10.55 11.72
C TYR A 144 17.14 -11.20 11.99
N ARG A 145 17.98 -11.24 10.97
CA ARG A 145 19.32 -11.84 11.06
C ARG A 145 20.36 -10.79 11.48
N TYR A 146 20.91 -10.93 12.68
CA TYR A 146 22.04 -10.15 13.19
C TYR A 146 23.30 -10.99 13.16
N ASN A 147 24.15 -10.77 12.14
CA ASN A 147 25.31 -11.62 11.88
C ASN A 147 24.89 -13.11 11.85
N ALA A 148 25.48 -13.97 12.67
CA ALA A 148 25.19 -15.41 12.70
C ALA A 148 23.95 -15.80 13.54
N ARG A 149 23.10 -14.86 13.98
CA ARG A 149 21.93 -15.18 14.84
C ARG A 149 20.62 -14.63 14.30
N SER A 150 19.59 -15.47 14.35
CA SER A 150 18.20 -15.11 14.04
C SER A 150 17.48 -14.78 15.33
N GLU A 151 17.15 -13.50 15.54
CA GLU A 151 16.55 -12.99 16.78
C GLU A 151 15.37 -12.06 16.47
N ARG A 152 14.62 -11.64 17.49
CA ARG A 152 13.57 -10.63 17.33
C ARG A 152 14.17 -9.35 16.77
N ILE A 153 13.48 -8.74 15.80
CA ILE A 153 13.89 -7.47 15.21
C ILE A 153 14.00 -6.40 16.30
N LYS A 154 15.01 -5.55 16.15
CA LYS A 154 15.26 -4.40 17.01
C LYS A 154 14.73 -3.14 16.34
N TYR A 155 14.50 -2.13 17.16
CA TYR A 155 13.95 -0.85 16.74
C TYR A 155 14.66 -0.22 15.51
N PRO A 156 16.01 -0.22 15.39
CA PRO A 156 16.69 0.41 14.26
C PRO A 156 16.27 -0.17 12.90
N GLU A 157 16.11 -1.50 12.82
CA GLU A 157 15.73 -2.15 11.57
C GLU A 157 14.28 -1.85 11.21
N ILE A 158 13.37 -1.75 12.19
CA ILE A 158 11.98 -1.34 11.96
C ILE A 158 11.94 0.08 11.37
N ILE A 159 12.69 1.02 11.94
CA ILE A 159 12.75 2.40 11.43
C ILE A 159 13.32 2.44 10.02
N ALA A 160 14.40 1.71 9.77
CA ALA A 160 14.99 1.62 8.44
C ALA A 160 13.99 1.08 7.40
N MET A 161 13.14 0.12 7.76
CA MET A 161 12.07 -0.38 6.88
C MET A 161 11.02 0.70 6.59
N PHE A 162 10.58 1.45 7.59
CA PHE A 162 9.61 2.54 7.37
C PHE A 162 10.19 3.67 6.53
N ASP A 163 11.44 4.04 6.78
CA ASP A 163 12.10 5.10 6.02
C ASP A 163 12.38 4.68 4.58
N PHE A 164 12.67 3.40 4.34
CA PHE A 164 12.76 2.86 2.98
C PHE A 164 11.44 3.04 2.20
N VAL A 165 10.31 2.68 2.80
CA VAL A 165 8.99 2.86 2.14
C VAL A 165 8.71 4.33 1.84
N LYS A 166 8.94 5.22 2.80
CA LYS A 166 8.77 6.67 2.60
C LYS A 166 9.68 7.21 1.50
N GLU A 167 10.92 6.76 1.45
CA GLU A 167 11.90 7.24 0.48
C GLU A 167 11.58 6.77 -0.94
N GLU A 168 11.10 5.54 -1.10
CA GLU A 168 10.61 5.03 -2.38
C GLU A 168 9.37 5.82 -2.87
N GLU A 169 8.41 6.10 -1.99
CA GLU A 169 7.28 6.99 -2.32
C GLU A 169 7.75 8.40 -2.70
N ARG A 170 8.71 8.94 -1.94
CA ARG A 170 9.28 10.28 -2.18
C ARG A 170 9.97 10.36 -3.54
N LYS A 171 10.72 9.34 -3.96
CA LYS A 171 11.34 9.28 -5.29
C LYS A 171 10.29 9.35 -6.40
N GLY A 172 9.22 8.55 -6.29
CA GLY A 172 8.11 8.59 -7.26
C GLY A 172 7.50 9.99 -7.37
N TRP A 173 7.28 10.66 -6.24
CA TRP A 173 6.83 12.06 -6.24
C TRP A 173 7.83 13.02 -6.88
N LEU A 174 9.12 12.91 -6.55
CA LEU A 174 10.17 13.76 -7.11
C LEU A 174 10.28 13.62 -8.64
N GLU A 175 10.18 12.41 -9.17
CA GLU A 175 10.15 12.18 -10.63
C GLU A 175 8.97 12.89 -11.29
N HIS A 176 7.78 12.87 -10.66
CA HIS A 176 6.62 13.61 -11.14
C HIS A 176 6.85 15.12 -11.06
N PHE A 177 7.38 15.62 -9.94
CA PHE A 177 7.69 17.04 -9.77
C PHE A 177 8.71 17.54 -10.78
N GLU A 178 9.75 16.76 -11.08
CA GLU A 178 10.75 17.11 -12.08
C GLU A 178 10.14 17.25 -13.47
N LYS A 179 9.27 16.29 -13.87
CA LYS A 179 8.54 16.36 -15.14
C LYS A 179 7.64 17.58 -15.22
N ILE A 180 6.88 17.86 -14.15
CA ILE A 180 6.01 19.05 -14.07
C ILE A 180 6.83 20.33 -14.14
N SER A 181 7.99 20.38 -13.48
CA SER A 181 8.90 21.53 -13.48
C SER A 181 9.43 21.82 -14.90
N LYS A 182 9.86 20.78 -15.63
CA LYS A 182 10.34 20.90 -17.03
C LYS A 182 9.25 21.37 -17.99
N ILE A 183 8.01 20.91 -17.82
CA ILE A 183 6.85 21.33 -18.64
C ILE A 183 6.36 22.73 -18.24
N GLY A 184 6.58 23.10 -16.98
CA GLY A 184 6.01 24.27 -16.33
C GLY A 184 4.67 23.91 -15.65
N PRO A 185 4.48 24.24 -14.35
CA PRO A 185 3.28 23.86 -13.60
C PRO A 185 1.99 24.46 -14.19
N THR A 186 2.08 25.55 -14.96
CA THR A 186 0.95 26.15 -15.66
C THR A 186 0.51 25.38 -16.90
N ASN A 187 1.41 24.58 -17.46
CA ASN A 187 1.22 23.81 -18.70
C ASN A 187 0.98 22.32 -18.41
N ALA A 188 1.09 21.90 -17.15
CA ALA A 188 0.79 20.55 -16.69
C ALA A 188 -0.68 20.44 -16.24
N ALA A 189 -1.27 19.26 -16.47
CA ALA A 189 -2.59 18.90 -15.97
C ALA A 189 -2.53 17.51 -15.32
N ILE A 190 -3.33 17.30 -14.28
CA ILE A 190 -3.45 16.03 -13.56
C ILE A 190 -4.68 15.30 -14.08
N MET A 191 -4.52 14.04 -14.48
CA MET A 191 -5.61 13.19 -14.93
C MET A 191 -6.04 12.22 -13.82
N ASP A 192 -7.29 12.32 -13.38
CA ASP A 192 -7.97 11.31 -12.60
C ASP A 192 -8.45 10.20 -13.55
N THR A 193 -7.77 9.06 -13.52
CA THR A 193 -8.07 7.90 -14.36
C THR A 193 -9.30 7.12 -13.88
N ILE A 194 -9.74 7.32 -12.64
CA ILE A 194 -10.93 6.70 -12.05
C ILE A 194 -12.16 7.59 -12.31
N GLY A 195 -12.02 8.89 -12.06
CA GLY A 195 -13.06 9.89 -12.25
C GLY A 195 -13.27 10.33 -13.70
N GLY A 196 -12.24 10.21 -14.54
CA GLY A 196 -12.28 10.68 -15.94
C GLY A 196 -12.09 12.19 -16.09
N GLU A 197 -11.50 12.85 -15.10
CA GLU A 197 -11.33 14.30 -15.07
C GLU A 197 -9.85 14.66 -15.32
N ILE A 198 -9.59 15.60 -16.22
CA ILE A 198 -8.26 16.19 -16.41
C ILE A 198 -8.32 17.63 -15.90
N THR A 199 -7.58 17.93 -14.84
CA THR A 199 -7.58 19.25 -14.21
C THR A 199 -6.21 19.90 -14.34
N GLY A 200 -6.18 21.12 -14.88
CA GLY A 200 -4.98 21.96 -14.96
C GLY A 200 -5.32 23.43 -14.81
N LYS A 201 -4.33 24.31 -14.99
CA LYS A 201 -4.56 25.77 -14.93
C LYS A 201 -5.56 26.25 -16.00
N GLY A 202 -5.64 25.56 -17.13
CA GLY A 202 -6.58 25.85 -18.22
C GLY A 202 -8.04 25.47 -17.94
N GLY A 203 -8.35 24.87 -16.79
CA GLY A 203 -9.68 24.39 -16.43
C GLY A 203 -9.75 22.87 -16.24
N THR A 204 -10.96 22.36 -16.10
CA THR A 204 -11.26 20.92 -15.97
C THR A 204 -11.87 20.42 -17.27
N LEU A 205 -11.20 19.48 -17.93
CA LEU A 205 -11.75 18.71 -19.02
C LEU A 205 -12.36 17.43 -18.45
N VAL A 206 -13.64 17.19 -18.73
CA VAL A 206 -14.35 15.98 -18.31
C VAL A 206 -14.44 15.04 -19.52
N ILE A 207 -13.97 13.81 -19.36
CA ILE A 207 -14.07 12.77 -20.38
C ILE A 207 -15.30 11.92 -20.06
N ASP A 208 -16.18 11.69 -21.04
CA ASP A 208 -17.31 10.78 -20.88
C ASP A 208 -16.82 9.40 -20.43
N LYS A 209 -17.43 8.85 -19.38
CA LYS A 209 -17.12 7.52 -18.84
C LYS A 209 -17.17 6.40 -19.88
N LYS A 210 -17.95 6.56 -20.96
CA LYS A 210 -17.98 5.60 -22.08
C LYS A 210 -16.70 5.59 -22.93
N LEU A 211 -15.92 6.67 -22.89
CA LEU A 211 -14.65 6.79 -23.63
C LEU A 211 -13.46 6.33 -22.79
N ILE A 212 -13.56 6.35 -21.46
CA ILE A 212 -12.47 5.94 -20.55
C ILE A 212 -11.99 4.49 -20.83
N PRO A 213 -12.86 3.46 -20.99
CA PRO A 213 -12.42 2.11 -21.33
C PRO A 213 -11.76 1.96 -22.70
N LYS A 214 -11.97 2.94 -23.60
CA LYS A 214 -11.36 2.96 -24.95
C LYS A 214 -9.96 3.59 -24.93
N LEU A 215 -9.61 4.31 -23.87
CA LEU A 215 -8.26 4.83 -23.67
C LEU A 215 -7.37 3.67 -23.20
N LYS A 216 -6.48 3.22 -24.10
CA LYS A 216 -5.49 2.20 -23.75
C LYS A 216 -4.30 2.86 -23.07
N PHE A 217 -4.22 2.73 -21.75
CA PHE A 217 -3.06 3.12 -20.98
C PHE A 217 -2.09 1.94 -20.86
N ILE A 218 -0.80 2.19 -21.07
CA ILE A 218 0.24 1.23 -20.76
C ILE A 218 0.66 1.51 -19.33
N ASN A 219 0.16 0.69 -18.39
CA ASN A 219 0.43 0.89 -16.97
C ASN A 219 1.82 0.39 -16.55
N GLN A 220 2.43 -0.53 -17.33
CA GLN A 220 3.77 -1.08 -17.10
C GLN A 220 4.43 -1.48 -18.44
N GLY A 221 5.74 -1.24 -18.59
CA GLY A 221 6.52 -1.58 -19.79
C GLY A 221 7.98 -1.14 -19.67
N ASN A 222 8.87 -1.75 -20.46
CA ASN A 222 10.29 -1.37 -20.52
C ASN A 222 10.48 -0.40 -21.70
N PHE A 223 10.67 0.89 -21.43
CA PHE A 223 10.68 1.94 -22.45
C PHE A 223 12.10 2.42 -22.76
N GLN A 224 12.44 2.58 -24.04
CA GLN A 224 13.71 3.19 -24.48
C GLN A 224 13.50 4.66 -24.87
N GLU A 225 14.42 5.54 -24.45
CA GLU A 225 14.30 7.00 -24.59
C GLU A 225 14.25 7.53 -26.04
N LYS A 226 14.67 6.75 -27.04
CA LYS A 226 14.72 7.16 -28.46
C LYS A 226 13.68 6.46 -29.36
N GLY A 227 12.71 5.76 -28.78
CA GLY A 227 11.66 5.05 -29.52
C GLY A 227 10.60 5.96 -30.15
N LYS A 228 9.87 5.47 -31.15
CA LYS A 228 8.69 6.17 -31.71
C LYS A 228 7.59 6.30 -30.65
N PRO A 229 6.83 7.40 -30.61
CA PRO A 229 5.74 7.58 -29.65
C PRO A 229 4.71 6.45 -29.77
N VAL A 230 4.43 5.80 -28.64
CA VAL A 230 3.63 4.55 -28.58
C VAL A 230 2.12 4.81 -28.64
N LEU A 231 1.67 6.03 -28.32
CA LEU A 231 0.27 6.43 -28.32
C LEU A 231 0.07 7.76 -29.04
N ARG A 232 -0.99 7.84 -29.86
CA ARG A 232 -1.47 9.06 -30.50
C ARG A 232 -2.98 9.15 -30.29
N LEU A 233 -3.42 10.07 -29.43
CA LEU A 233 -4.84 10.39 -29.27
C LEU A 233 -5.23 11.38 -30.38
N ILE A 234 -6.18 11.00 -31.24
CA ILE A 234 -6.78 11.89 -32.23
C ILE A 234 -8.29 11.88 -31.98
N GLY A 235 -8.88 13.03 -31.68
CA GLY A 235 -10.31 13.17 -31.47
C GLY A 235 -10.73 14.63 -31.44
N ASP A 236 -11.95 14.89 -31.87
CA ASP A 236 -12.53 16.24 -31.87
C ASP A 236 -12.91 16.64 -30.44
N VAL A 237 -12.11 17.52 -29.84
CA VAL A 237 -12.40 18.09 -28.53
C VAL A 237 -13.38 19.24 -28.73
N LYS A 238 -14.66 19.03 -28.41
CA LYS A 238 -15.62 20.15 -28.35
C LYS A 238 -15.55 20.80 -26.97
N PRO A 239 -15.29 22.12 -26.89
CA PRO A 239 -15.36 22.83 -25.62
C PRO A 239 -16.79 22.78 -25.11
N VAL A 240 -17.01 22.18 -23.93
CA VAL A 240 -18.29 22.31 -23.24
C VAL A 240 -18.29 23.70 -22.61
N SER A 241 -18.98 24.66 -23.23
CA SER A 241 -19.28 25.94 -22.61
C SER A 241 -20.15 25.68 -21.39
N ILE A 242 -19.59 25.90 -20.20
CA ILE A 242 -20.36 25.93 -18.95
C ILE A 242 -21.24 27.19 -19.02
N VAL A 243 -22.36 27.11 -19.71
CA VAL A 243 -23.37 28.16 -19.64
C VAL A 243 -24.08 27.94 -18.30
N ALA A 244 -23.81 28.84 -17.36
CA ALA A 244 -24.57 28.95 -16.11
C ALA A 244 -26.00 29.43 -16.42
N GLY A 245 -26.81 28.56 -17.03
CA GLY A 245 -28.23 28.78 -17.27
C GLY A 245 -29.01 28.56 -15.98
N LYS A 246 -29.63 29.61 -15.45
CA LYS A 246 -30.63 29.49 -14.37
C LYS A 246 -31.85 28.74 -14.89
N SER A 247 -31.94 27.43 -14.61
CA SER A 247 -33.21 26.69 -14.74
C SER A 247 -34.18 27.13 -13.63
N LYS A 248 -35.47 27.21 -13.97
CA LYS A 248 -36.56 27.72 -13.10
C LYS A 248 -36.81 26.89 -11.84
N ASN A 249 -36.19 25.72 -11.67
CA ASN A 249 -36.20 24.97 -10.41
C ASN A 249 -34.78 24.51 -10.06
N GLY A 250 -34.16 25.20 -9.10
CA GLY A 250 -32.96 24.85 -8.33
C GLY A 250 -31.92 23.88 -8.94
N LEU A 251 -30.81 24.44 -9.43
CA LEU A 251 -29.46 23.85 -9.48
C LEU A 251 -29.39 22.34 -9.85
N GLY A 252 -29.80 22.01 -11.07
CA GLY A 252 -29.26 20.87 -11.82
C GLY A 252 -28.42 21.39 -12.98
N VAL A 253 -27.18 20.91 -13.11
CA VAL A 253 -26.38 21.12 -14.33
C VAL A 253 -26.82 20.05 -15.33
N GLN A 254 -27.46 20.44 -16.43
CA GLN A 254 -27.74 19.54 -17.54
C GLN A 254 -26.51 19.46 -18.44
N ILE A 255 -26.01 18.24 -18.69
CA ILE A 255 -24.98 17.95 -19.69
C ILE A 255 -25.58 16.92 -20.65
N THR A 256 -26.22 17.38 -21.73
CA THR A 256 -26.68 16.52 -22.84
C THR A 256 -27.21 17.38 -24.01
N ASP A 257 -27.06 16.87 -25.24
CA ASP A 257 -27.65 17.41 -26.48
C ASP A 257 -29.03 16.79 -26.81
N ASP A 258 -29.55 15.89 -25.96
CA ASP A 258 -30.82 15.17 -26.15
C ASP A 258 -31.95 15.78 -25.29
N PRO A 259 -33.04 16.31 -25.88
CA PRO A 259 -34.15 16.92 -25.16
C PRO A 259 -34.98 15.93 -24.31
N ASN A 260 -34.80 14.61 -24.48
CA ASN A 260 -35.52 13.56 -23.74
C ASN A 260 -34.61 12.70 -22.84
N ALA A 261 -33.34 13.07 -22.64
CA ALA A 261 -32.43 12.27 -21.80
C ALA A 261 -32.76 12.36 -20.30
N PRO A 262 -32.75 11.23 -19.55
CA PRO A 262 -32.94 11.25 -18.10
C PRO A 262 -31.75 11.91 -17.39
N ALA A 263 -32.02 12.87 -16.50
CA ALA A 263 -30.98 13.61 -15.79
C ALA A 263 -30.12 12.72 -14.87
N MET A 264 -28.80 12.83 -14.99
CA MET A 264 -27.83 12.17 -14.11
C MET A 264 -27.91 12.83 -12.72
N ARG A 265 -28.58 12.16 -11.76
CA ARG A 265 -28.63 12.58 -10.36
C ARG A 265 -27.25 12.35 -9.75
N LEU A 266 -26.54 13.43 -9.39
CA LEU A 266 -25.64 13.34 -8.24
C LEU A 266 -26.51 12.86 -7.09
N GLU A 267 -26.32 11.62 -6.64
CA GLU A 267 -27.04 11.02 -5.52
C GLU A 267 -27.07 12.06 -4.39
N GLU A 268 -28.25 12.60 -4.07
CA GLU A 268 -28.41 13.70 -3.10
C GLU A 268 -27.73 13.38 -1.77
N GLU A 269 -27.63 12.09 -1.47
CA GLU A 269 -26.93 11.51 -0.35
C GLU A 269 -25.42 11.80 -0.32
N GLU A 270 -24.72 11.80 -1.46
CA GLU A 270 -23.30 12.13 -1.52
C GLU A 270 -23.03 13.61 -1.22
N ILE A 271 -23.90 14.50 -1.70
CA ILE A 271 -23.78 15.94 -1.42
C ILE A 271 -24.03 16.21 0.06
N LEU A 272 -25.02 15.53 0.66
CA LEU A 272 -25.27 15.63 2.09
C LEU A 272 -24.09 15.08 2.90
N LYS A 273 -23.52 13.93 2.52
CA LYS A 273 -22.34 13.35 3.19
C LYS A 273 -21.10 14.24 3.11
N LYS A 274 -20.79 14.81 1.93
CA LYS A 274 -19.54 15.57 1.71
C LYS A 274 -19.63 17.04 2.14
N LYS A 275 -20.75 17.73 1.88
CA LYS A 275 -20.87 19.19 2.12
C LYS A 275 -21.69 19.55 3.36
N TYR A 276 -22.68 18.74 3.75
CA TYR A 276 -23.59 19.03 4.86
C TYR A 276 -23.74 17.84 5.84
N PRO A 277 -22.64 17.32 6.41
CA PRO A 277 -22.64 16.10 7.22
C PRO A 277 -23.39 16.23 8.56
N LEU A 278 -23.67 17.44 9.04
CA LEU A 278 -24.27 17.65 10.35
C LEU A 278 -25.79 17.76 10.24
N ASP A 279 -26.53 16.99 11.03
CA ASP A 279 -27.95 17.27 11.27
C ASP A 279 -28.14 18.19 12.48
N TYR A 280 -29.40 18.46 12.86
CA TYR A 280 -29.70 19.31 14.01
C TYR A 280 -29.02 18.86 15.31
N ARG A 281 -29.01 17.55 15.59
CA ARG A 281 -28.36 17.02 16.79
C ARG A 281 -26.84 17.16 16.70
N GLY A 282 -26.27 16.88 15.53
CA GLY A 282 -24.84 17.09 15.25
C GLY A 282 -24.42 18.55 15.45
N LEU A 283 -25.18 19.50 14.91
CA LEU A 283 -24.92 20.92 15.08
C LEU A 283 -24.95 21.34 16.56
N VAL A 284 -25.99 20.94 17.30
CA VAL A 284 -26.11 21.26 18.73
C VAL A 284 -24.96 20.65 19.54
N LYS A 285 -24.50 19.44 19.20
CA LYS A 285 -23.34 18.81 19.83
C LYS A 285 -22.06 19.61 19.60
N GLU A 286 -21.80 20.04 18.37
CA GLU A 286 -20.63 20.84 18.03
C GLU A 286 -20.66 22.23 18.70
N LEU A 287 -21.83 22.86 18.80
CA LEU A 287 -21.98 24.14 19.49
C LEU A 287 -21.76 24.02 21.01
N ASN A 288 -22.31 22.98 21.66
CA ASN A 288 -22.07 22.71 23.08
C ASN A 288 -20.59 22.40 23.38
N LYS A 289 -19.90 21.75 22.45
CA LYS A 289 -18.47 21.46 22.58
C LYS A 289 -17.64 22.75 22.47
N ARG A 290 -17.99 23.64 21.53
CA ARG A 290 -17.21 24.84 21.20
C ARG A 290 -17.44 26.02 22.14
N PHE A 291 -18.66 26.20 22.64
CA PHE A 291 -19.06 27.42 23.36
C PHE A 291 -19.49 27.13 24.80
N GLY A 292 -19.01 27.94 25.74
CA GLY A 292 -19.27 27.77 27.18
C GLY A 292 -20.64 28.26 27.62
N ASP A 293 -21.16 29.27 26.95
CA ASP A 293 -22.42 29.97 27.22
C ASP A 293 -23.56 29.53 26.28
N PHE A 294 -23.34 28.51 25.46
CA PHE A 294 -24.34 28.04 24.51
C PHE A 294 -25.53 27.37 25.21
N LYS A 295 -26.73 27.79 24.82
CA LYS A 295 -28.00 27.18 25.23
C LYS A 295 -28.96 27.12 24.04
N THR A 296 -29.69 26.02 23.93
CA THR A 296 -30.75 25.84 22.92
C THR A 296 -31.99 26.65 23.33
N ASN A 297 -32.00 27.93 22.98
CA ASN A 297 -33.06 28.89 23.35
C ASN A 297 -33.57 29.66 22.11
N GLY A 298 -34.52 30.59 22.32
CA GLY A 298 -35.07 31.41 21.23
C GLY A 298 -34.00 32.19 20.44
N LYS A 299 -32.95 32.69 21.11
CA LYS A 299 -31.81 33.37 20.48
C LYS A 299 -31.09 32.44 19.49
N PHE A 300 -30.78 31.22 19.91
CA PHE A 300 -30.18 30.20 19.03
C PHE A 300 -31.06 29.91 17.82
N HIS A 301 -32.36 29.68 18.03
CA HIS A 301 -33.27 29.34 16.93
C HIS A 301 -33.42 30.47 15.91
N LYS A 302 -33.43 31.73 16.37
CA LYS A 302 -33.46 32.91 15.49
C LYS A 302 -32.18 33.02 14.66
N LEU A 303 -31.01 32.92 15.30
CA LEU A 303 -29.72 32.96 14.61
C LEU A 303 -29.54 31.80 13.62
N ARG A 304 -29.96 30.59 14.01
CA ARG A 304 -29.94 29.41 13.14
C ARG A 304 -30.77 29.66 11.88
N LYS A 305 -32.02 30.15 12.04
CA LYS A 305 -32.90 30.45 10.89
C LYS A 305 -32.31 31.51 9.96
N GLU A 306 -31.65 32.53 10.50
CA GLU A 306 -30.95 33.54 9.70
C GLU A 306 -29.78 32.94 8.91
N LEU A 307 -28.92 32.15 9.56
CA LEU A 307 -27.79 31.49 8.91
C LEU A 307 -28.22 30.43 7.89
N MET A 308 -29.40 29.82 8.08
CA MET A 308 -29.95 28.86 7.13
C MET A 308 -30.40 29.47 5.79
N LYS A 309 -30.55 30.79 5.70
CA LYS A 309 -30.83 31.47 4.42
C LYS A 309 -29.66 31.36 3.44
N ASP A 310 -28.43 31.17 3.95
CA ASP A 310 -27.25 30.92 3.14
C ASP A 310 -27.19 29.43 2.75
N LYS A 311 -27.36 29.16 1.45
CA LYS A 311 -27.32 27.81 0.88
C LYS A 311 -25.95 27.14 1.03
N ASN A 312 -24.87 27.88 1.29
CA ASN A 312 -23.55 27.32 1.57
C ASN A 312 -23.42 26.79 3.01
N LEU A 313 -24.29 27.21 3.92
CA LEU A 313 -24.24 26.85 5.33
C LEU A 313 -25.25 25.78 5.72
N SER A 314 -26.38 25.69 5.00
CA SER A 314 -27.39 24.67 5.25
C SER A 314 -28.12 24.21 4.00
N ARG A 315 -28.64 22.98 4.06
CA ARG A 315 -29.51 22.39 3.04
C ARG A 315 -30.68 21.70 3.72
N THR A 316 -31.90 21.97 3.26
CA THR A 316 -33.12 21.33 3.76
C THR A 316 -33.54 20.25 2.77
N ARG A 317 -33.75 19.03 3.26
CA ARG A 317 -34.28 17.90 2.50
C ARG A 317 -35.75 17.70 2.88
N TYR A 318 -36.62 17.66 1.88
CA TYR A 318 -38.03 17.34 2.03
C TYR A 318 -38.23 15.83 1.82
N LEU A 319 -39.16 15.22 2.56
CA LEU A 319 -39.54 13.83 2.37
C LEU A 319 -40.15 13.61 0.98
N ASP A 320 -40.97 14.56 0.54
CA ASP A 320 -41.50 14.67 -0.82
C ASP A 320 -40.87 15.91 -1.49
N PRO A 321 -39.98 15.74 -2.49
CA PRO A 321 -39.29 16.84 -3.16
C PRO A 321 -40.22 17.85 -3.83
N ASP A 322 -41.41 17.42 -4.27
CA ASP A 322 -42.36 18.26 -5.01
C ASP A 322 -43.34 19.00 -4.08
N ASN A 323 -43.31 18.69 -2.78
CA ASN A 323 -44.18 19.29 -1.78
C ASN A 323 -43.40 20.01 -0.67
N THR A 324 -43.27 21.33 -0.78
CA THR A 324 -42.60 22.18 0.22
C THR A 324 -43.27 22.21 1.61
N LYS A 325 -44.45 21.60 1.77
CA LYS A 325 -45.15 21.40 3.04
C LYS A 325 -44.93 20.01 3.66
N SER A 326 -44.22 19.11 2.97
CA SER A 326 -43.91 17.78 3.53
C SER A 326 -43.02 17.89 4.76
N SER A 327 -42.94 16.80 5.53
CA SER A 327 -41.92 16.67 6.56
C SER A 327 -40.53 16.92 5.96
N ARG A 328 -39.67 17.60 6.71
CA ARG A 328 -38.35 18.03 6.24
C ARG A 328 -37.27 17.81 7.31
N LYS A 329 -36.04 17.60 6.86
CA LYS A 329 -34.84 17.52 7.70
C LYS A 329 -33.80 18.51 7.22
N ASP A 330 -33.24 19.27 8.16
CA ASP A 330 -32.19 20.25 7.87
C ASP A 330 -30.80 19.63 8.11
N PHE A 331 -29.89 19.91 7.18
CA PHE A 331 -28.49 19.51 7.19
C PHE A 331 -27.60 20.75 7.13
N TYR A 332 -26.42 20.68 7.75
CA TYR A 332 -25.56 21.81 8.00
C TYR A 332 -24.11 21.52 7.59
N SER A 333 -23.48 22.52 6.99
CA SER A 333 -22.03 22.52 6.77
C SER A 333 -21.31 22.77 8.09
N PRO A 334 -20.17 22.11 8.37
CA PRO A 334 -19.35 22.39 9.56
C PRO A 334 -18.95 23.87 9.69
N ASN A 335 -18.91 24.59 8.57
CA ASN A 335 -18.61 26.02 8.53
C ASN A 335 -19.67 26.87 9.24
N ILE A 336 -20.91 26.38 9.41
CA ILE A 336 -21.94 27.12 10.15
C ILE A 336 -21.55 27.34 11.61
N VAL A 337 -20.81 26.39 12.21
CA VAL A 337 -20.36 26.46 13.61
C VAL A 337 -19.47 27.68 13.83
N LYS A 338 -18.60 28.01 12.85
CA LYS A 338 -17.74 29.20 12.92
C LYS A 338 -18.52 30.51 12.87
N LYS A 339 -19.70 30.54 12.23
CA LYS A 339 -20.54 31.76 12.18
C LYS A 339 -21.14 32.11 13.55
N PHE A 340 -21.26 31.12 14.45
CA PHE A 340 -21.70 31.34 15.82
C PHE A 340 -20.63 31.97 16.72
N ASP A 341 -19.35 32.03 16.30
CA ASP A 341 -18.27 32.68 17.05
C ASP A 341 -18.55 34.15 17.35
N LYS A 342 -19.37 34.82 16.53
CA LYS A 342 -19.76 36.22 16.71
C LYS A 342 -20.81 36.45 17.81
N TYR A 343 -21.43 35.38 18.31
CA TYR A 343 -22.64 35.46 19.14
C TYR A 343 -22.55 34.69 20.47
N TYR A 344 -21.52 33.86 20.63
CA TYR A 344 -21.28 32.98 21.78
C TYR A 344 -19.79 32.96 22.15
N THR A 345 -19.50 32.68 23.42
CA THR A 345 -18.16 32.71 24.00
C THR A 345 -17.52 31.33 23.93
N LYS A 346 -16.34 31.22 23.32
CA LYS A 346 -15.61 29.95 23.19
C LYS A 346 -15.22 29.41 24.56
N LYS A 347 -15.30 28.10 24.74
CA LYS A 347 -14.67 27.45 25.91
C LYS A 347 -13.16 27.66 25.82
N LYS A 348 -12.53 27.93 26.97
CA LYS A 348 -11.07 27.98 27.08
C LYS A 348 -10.47 26.60 26.89
#